data_AF-A0A914THV3-F1
#
_entry.id   AF-A0A914THV3-F1
#
_cell.length_a   1.000
_cell.length_b   1.000
_cell.length_c   1.000
_cell.angle_alpha   90.00
_cell.angle_beta   90.00
_cell.angle_gamma   90.00
#
_symmetry.space_group_name_H-M   'P 1'
#
loop_
_entity.id
_entity.type
_entity.pdbx_description
1 polymer ?
#
loop_
_entity_poly.entity_id
_entity_poly.type
_entity_poly.pdbx_seq_one_letter_code
_entity_poly.pdbx_strand_id
1 'polypeptide(L)'
;MKSDIWREHRRFALHVLRNFGLGKNLMQERVLNEVTWFLEDLKKKQNNGEKEISVQNSIDIAVGSIINGLIFGYAFHEKNIEEFYKIKEFIRQFIRLGGDPIFRAISEDRKGILRRLPFFKGKFQKAVDLGNSMKEFFFGQINERRSKINFSEDSEPTDYVESYLRHQHKLESGGDKDHMYS
;
A
#
# COMPACT_ATOMS: atom_id res chain seq x y z
N MET A 1 5.04 -1.40 18.97
CA MET A 1 6.14 -0.55 18.47
C MET A 1 6.52 0.43 19.58
N LYS A 2 7.82 0.65 19.85
CA LYS A 2 8.24 1.69 20.80
C LYS A 2 7.78 3.07 20.30
N SER A 3 7.42 3.99 21.19
CA SER A 3 6.88 5.32 20.85
C SER A 3 7.75 6.08 19.84
N ASP A 4 9.07 5.98 19.98
CA ASP A 4 10.00 6.80 19.20
C ASP A 4 10.08 6.36 17.73
N ILE A 5 10.08 5.04 17.47
CA ILE A 5 10.10 4.49 16.11
C ILE A 5 8.83 4.91 15.35
N TRP A 6 7.66 4.84 16.01
CA TRP A 6 6.40 5.29 15.39
C TRP A 6 6.43 6.77 15.02
N ARG A 7 6.99 7.61 15.90
CA ARG A 7 7.12 9.05 15.65
C ARG A 7 8.04 9.32 14.46
N GLU A 8 9.18 8.64 14.37
CA GLU A 8 10.14 8.74 13.26
C GLU A 8 9.47 8.38 11.92
N HIS A 9 8.85 7.19 11.83
CA HIS A 9 8.17 6.74 10.61
C HIS A 9 7.03 7.67 10.19
N ARG A 10 6.24 8.17 11.15
CA ARG A 10 5.16 9.11 10.87
C ARG A 10 5.67 10.44 10.32
N ARG A 11 6.74 11.00 10.91
CA ARG A 11 7.34 12.26 10.44
C ARG A 11 7.88 12.09 9.02
N PHE A 12 8.61 11.01 8.77
CA PHE A 12 9.12 10.67 7.46
C PHE A 12 8.00 10.57 6.42
N ALA A 13 6.96 9.77 6.70
CA ALA A 13 5.85 9.60 5.78
C ALA A 13 5.13 10.92 5.47
N LEU A 14 4.85 11.75 6.47
CA LEU A 14 4.20 13.05 6.25
C LEU A 14 5.06 14.01 5.44
N HIS A 15 6.38 14.02 5.68
CA HIS A 15 7.32 14.84 4.93
C HIS A 15 7.33 14.42 3.46
N VAL A 16 7.53 13.14 3.19
CA VAL A 16 7.58 12.59 1.83
C VAL A 16 6.28 12.79 1.08
N LEU A 17 5.13 12.50 1.70
CA LEU A 17 3.83 12.69 1.07
C LEU A 17 3.57 14.16 0.73
N ARG A 18 3.98 15.11 1.59
CA ARG A 18 3.89 16.55 1.31
C ARG A 18 4.77 16.97 0.12
N ASN A 19 5.94 16.35 -0.04
CA ASN A 19 6.80 16.58 -1.20
C ASN A 19 6.14 16.06 -2.48
N PHE A 20 5.46 14.91 -2.43
CA PHE A 20 4.64 14.39 -3.53
C PHE A 20 3.30 15.10 -3.75
N GLY A 21 3.11 16.24 -3.08
CA GLY A 21 1.99 17.13 -3.34
C GLY A 21 0.83 16.96 -2.38
N LEU A 22 0.92 16.14 -1.33
CA LEU A 22 -0.14 16.06 -0.32
C LEU A 22 -0.43 17.44 0.26
N GLY A 23 -1.62 17.96 -0.05
CA GLY A 23 -2.03 19.33 0.29
C GLY A 23 -1.57 20.44 -0.66
N LYS A 24 -1.13 20.10 -1.87
CA LYS A 24 -0.70 21.03 -2.94
C LYS A 24 -1.41 20.70 -4.27
N ASN A 25 -1.28 21.59 -5.26
CA ASN A 25 -1.85 21.45 -6.61
C ASN A 25 -1.48 20.13 -7.31
N LEU A 26 -0.26 19.62 -7.07
CA LEU A 26 0.20 18.36 -7.67
C LEU A 26 -0.70 17.16 -7.31
N MET A 27 -1.29 17.12 -6.11
CA MET A 27 -2.25 16.06 -5.78
C MET A 27 -3.60 16.24 -6.48
N GLN A 28 -4.03 17.48 -6.69
CA GLN A 28 -5.22 17.75 -7.47
C GLN A 28 -5.05 17.26 -8.91
N GLU A 29 -3.89 17.51 -9.53
CA GLU A 29 -3.58 16.99 -10.87
C GLU A 29 -3.60 15.46 -10.92
N ARG A 30 -3.01 14.78 -9.94
CA ARG A 30 -3.08 13.31 -9.83
C ARG A 30 -4.51 12.81 -9.73
N VAL A 31 -5.33 13.42 -8.87
CA VAL A 31 -6.75 13.07 -8.74
C VAL A 31 -7.50 13.28 -10.06
N LEU A 32 -7.29 14.41 -10.74
CA LEU A 32 -7.96 14.72 -12.01
C LEU A 32 -7.56 13.76 -13.14
N ASN A 33 -6.29 13.34 -13.17
CA ASN A 33 -5.81 12.35 -14.14
C ASN A 33 -6.52 11.01 -13.93
N GLU A 34 -6.64 10.55 -12.68
CA GLU A 34 -7.31 9.29 -12.35
C GLU A 34 -8.83 9.36 -12.56
N VAL A 35 -9.45 10.53 -12.32
CA VAL A 35 -10.86 10.77 -12.65
C VAL A 35 -11.08 10.71 -14.17
N THR A 36 -10.15 11.25 -14.96
CA THR A 36 -10.22 11.17 -16.43
C THR A 36 -10.20 9.71 -16.88
N TRP A 37 -9.25 8.92 -16.39
CA TRP A 37 -9.17 7.49 -16.68
C TRP A 37 -10.44 6.74 -16.25
N PHE A 38 -10.96 7.03 -15.05
CA PHE A 38 -12.20 6.48 -14.53
C PHE A 38 -13.40 6.74 -15.47
N LEU A 39 -13.53 7.97 -15.97
CA LEU A 39 -14.61 8.33 -16.90
C LEU A 39 -14.46 7.63 -18.25
N GLU A 40 -13.23 7.44 -18.73
CA GLU A 40 -12.94 6.70 -19.95
C GLU A 40 -13.25 5.21 -19.81
N ASP A 41 -12.89 4.59 -18.68
CA ASP A 41 -13.23 3.21 -18.33
C ASP A 41 -14.75 3.01 -18.32
N LEU A 42 -15.50 3.90 -17.67
CA LEU A 42 -16.97 3.83 -17.67
C LEU A 42 -17.58 3.93 -19.07
N LYS A 43 -17.08 4.85 -19.90
CA LYS A 43 -17.52 4.99 -21.31
C LYS A 43 -17.20 3.73 -22.12
N LYS A 44 -16.01 3.14 -21.94
CA LYS A 44 -15.62 1.88 -22.59
C LYS A 44 -16.58 0.74 -22.21
N LYS A 45 -16.88 0.56 -20.92
CA LYS A 45 -17.83 -0.46 -20.43
C LYS A 45 -19.23 -0.28 -21.02
N GLN A 46 -19.70 0.96 -21.06
CA GLN A 46 -20.99 1.31 -21.67
C GLN A 46 -21.01 0.96 -23.17
N ASN A 47 -19.97 1.35 -23.91
CA ASN A 47 -19.87 1.08 -25.35
C ASN A 47 -19.74 -0.41 -25.67
N ASN A 48 -19.15 -1.20 -24.76
CA ASN A 48 -19.04 -2.65 -24.88
C ASN A 48 -20.36 -3.39 -24.55
N GLY A 49 -21.42 -2.66 -24.22
CA GLY A 49 -22.75 -3.23 -23.94
C GLY A 49 -22.85 -3.90 -22.57
N GLU A 50 -21.99 -3.55 -21.61
CA GLU A 50 -22.13 -4.03 -20.24
C GLU A 50 -23.45 -3.54 -19.63
N LYS A 51 -24.32 -4.48 -19.28
CA LYS A 51 -25.66 -4.19 -18.72
C LYS A 51 -25.60 -3.66 -17.29
N GLU A 52 -24.58 -4.05 -16.55
CA GLU A 52 -24.37 -3.68 -15.15
C GLU A 52 -22.94 -3.15 -14.97
N ILE A 53 -22.82 -1.85 -14.75
CA ILE A 53 -21.54 -1.19 -14.49
C ILE A 53 -21.45 -0.90 -13.00
N SER A 54 -20.52 -1.57 -12.31
CA SER A 54 -20.25 -1.29 -10.90
C SER A 54 -19.42 -0.01 -10.75
N VAL A 55 -20.11 1.11 -10.52
CA VAL A 55 -19.46 2.42 -10.25
C VAL A 55 -18.54 2.34 -9.04
N GLN A 56 -18.95 1.60 -7.99
CA GLN A 56 -18.12 1.40 -6.80
C GLN A 56 -16.77 0.78 -7.14
N ASN A 57 -16.75 -0.23 -8.01
CA ASN A 57 -15.50 -0.87 -8.38
C ASN A 57 -14.57 0.09 -9.14
N SER A 58 -15.10 0.87 -10.07
CA SER A 58 -14.32 1.89 -10.79
C SER A 58 -13.80 2.99 -9.85
N ILE A 59 -14.58 3.40 -8.83
CA ILE A 59 -14.11 4.32 -7.77
C ILE A 59 -12.98 3.69 -6.96
N ASP A 60 -13.13 2.43 -6.53
CA ASP A 60 -12.10 1.76 -5.73
C ASP A 60 -10.78 1.66 -6.51
N ILE A 61 -10.85 1.37 -7.82
CA ILE A 61 -9.67 1.35 -8.71
C ILE A 61 -9.02 2.72 -8.75
N ALA A 62 -9.78 3.79 -9.00
CA ALA A 62 -9.23 5.15 -9.06
C ALA A 62 -8.55 5.56 -7.74
N VAL A 63 -9.18 5.28 -6.60
CA VAL A 63 -8.57 5.53 -5.27
C VAL A 63 -7.31 4.69 -5.07
N GLY A 64 -7.36 3.41 -5.45
CA GLY A 64 -6.22 2.51 -5.41
C GLY A 64 -5.04 3.02 -6.26
N SER A 65 -5.31 3.50 -7.46
CA SER A 65 -4.33 4.07 -8.39
C SER A 65 -3.69 5.33 -7.85
N ILE A 66 -4.46 6.25 -7.25
CA ILE A 66 -3.90 7.45 -6.60
C ILE A 66 -2.93 7.06 -5.49
N ILE A 67 -3.34 6.14 -4.62
CA ILE A 67 -2.52 5.69 -3.48
C ILE A 67 -1.27 4.96 -3.99
N ASN A 68 -1.41 4.06 -4.96
CA ASN A 68 -0.29 3.30 -5.52
C ASN A 68 0.67 4.20 -6.29
N GLY A 69 0.16 5.23 -6.97
CA GLY A 69 0.95 6.26 -7.63
C GLY A 69 1.78 7.09 -6.67
N LEU A 70 1.38 7.20 -5.40
CA LEU A 70 2.18 7.82 -4.34
C LEU A 70 3.21 6.85 -3.74
N ILE A 71 2.84 5.57 -3.60
CA ILE A 71 3.68 4.59 -2.91
C ILE A 71 4.74 4.00 -3.84
N PHE A 72 4.35 3.57 -5.03
CA PHE A 72 5.18 2.83 -5.99
C PHE A 72 5.35 3.55 -7.35
N GLY A 73 4.74 4.72 -7.51
CA GLY A 73 4.95 5.57 -8.70
C GLY A 73 4.13 5.17 -9.93
N TYR A 74 3.14 4.28 -9.80
CA TYR A 74 2.27 3.89 -10.91
C TYR A 74 0.81 3.68 -10.51
N ALA A 75 -0.09 3.87 -11.47
CA ALA A 75 -1.53 3.65 -11.35
C ALA A 75 -1.95 2.25 -11.83
N PHE A 76 -3.06 1.73 -11.32
CA PHE A 76 -3.65 0.47 -11.78
C PHE A 76 -4.53 0.71 -13.00
N HIS A 77 -4.03 0.31 -14.16
CA HIS A 77 -4.72 0.34 -15.44
C HIS A 77 -4.79 -1.08 -16.03
N GLU A 78 -5.20 -1.20 -17.29
CA GLU A 78 -5.53 -2.46 -17.96
C GLU A 78 -4.50 -3.60 -17.74
N LYS A 79 -3.20 -3.33 -17.79
CA LYS A 79 -2.15 -4.36 -17.71
C LYS A 79 -1.84 -4.87 -16.29
N ASN A 80 -2.13 -4.07 -15.26
CA ASN A 80 -1.77 -4.36 -13.87
C ASN A 80 -3.00 -4.32 -12.94
N ILE A 81 -4.21 -4.35 -13.50
CA ILE A 81 -5.46 -4.32 -12.73
C ILE A 81 -5.62 -5.52 -11.78
N GLU A 82 -5.01 -6.66 -12.11
CA GLU A 82 -5.02 -7.86 -11.25
C GLU A 82 -4.29 -7.61 -9.92
N GLU A 83 -3.28 -6.75 -9.90
CA GLU A 83 -2.58 -6.36 -8.68
C GLU A 83 -3.51 -5.60 -7.73
N PHE A 84 -4.34 -4.71 -8.28
CA PHE A 84 -5.35 -3.99 -7.52
C PHE A 84 -6.35 -4.97 -6.88
N TYR A 85 -6.88 -5.93 -7.65
CA TYR A 85 -7.81 -6.91 -7.11
C TYR A 85 -7.17 -7.78 -6.03
N LYS A 86 -5.90 -8.15 -6.19
CA LYS A 86 -5.15 -8.86 -5.15
C LYS A 86 -5.04 -8.05 -3.85
N ILE A 87 -4.73 -6.75 -3.94
CA ILE A 87 -4.70 -5.84 -2.78
C ILE A 87 -6.10 -5.71 -2.16
N LYS A 88 -7.14 -5.53 -2.98
CA LYS A 88 -8.53 -5.40 -2.53
C LYS A 88 -8.99 -6.66 -1.79
N GLU A 89 -8.62 -7.86 -2.27
CA GLU A 89 -8.89 -9.12 -1.56
C GLU A 89 -8.10 -9.23 -0.25
N PHE A 90 -6.85 -8.78 -0.19
CA PHE A 90 -6.10 -8.73 1.06
C PHE A 90 -6.79 -7.83 2.10
N ILE A 91 -7.20 -6.62 1.69
CA ILE A 91 -7.92 -5.68 2.56
C ILE A 91 -9.25 -6.28 3.04
N ARG A 92 -10.03 -6.88 2.14
CA ARG A 92 -11.31 -7.52 2.49
C ARG A 92 -11.11 -8.63 3.53
N GLN A 93 -10.15 -9.52 3.31
CA GLN A 93 -9.87 -10.61 4.22
C GLN A 93 -9.33 -10.10 5.56
N PHE A 94 -8.50 -9.05 5.55
CA PHE A 94 -7.98 -8.43 6.77
C PHE A 94 -9.09 -7.79 7.61
N ILE A 95 -10.00 -7.04 6.99
CA ILE A 95 -11.18 -6.46 7.67
C ILE A 95 -12.05 -7.57 8.26
N ARG A 96 -12.30 -8.65 7.49
CA ARG A 96 -13.08 -9.80 7.96
C ARG A 96 -12.43 -10.50 9.15
N LEU A 97 -11.11 -10.67 9.15
CA LEU A 97 -10.38 -11.22 10.28
C LEU A 97 -10.44 -10.31 11.50
N GLY A 98 -10.30 -9.00 11.32
CA GLY A 98 -10.41 -8.01 12.40
C GLY A 98 -11.79 -8.02 13.07
N GLY A 99 -12.84 -8.33 12.30
CA GLY A 99 -14.21 -8.48 12.80
C GLY A 99 -14.56 -9.87 13.35
N ASP A 100 -13.73 -10.91 13.15
CA ASP A 100 -14.03 -12.27 13.62
C ASP A 100 -13.82 -12.37 15.15
N PRO A 101 -14.88 -12.61 15.95
CA PRO A 101 -14.78 -12.72 17.41
C PRO A 101 -13.80 -13.82 17.86
N ILE A 102 -13.68 -14.89 17.06
CA ILE A 102 -12.76 -15.99 17.36
C ILE A 102 -11.32 -15.54 17.15
N PHE A 103 -11.03 -14.79 16.08
CA PHE A 103 -9.69 -14.26 15.85
C PHE A 103 -9.28 -13.29 16.96
N ARG A 104 -10.21 -12.45 17.42
CA ARG A 104 -10.01 -11.56 18.58
C ARG A 104 -9.69 -12.34 19.86
N ALA A 105 -10.45 -13.39 20.16
CA ALA A 105 -10.18 -14.23 21.33
C ALA A 105 -8.78 -14.89 21.26
N ILE A 106 -8.37 -15.35 20.07
CA ILE A 106 -7.05 -15.96 19.83
C ILE A 106 -5.90 -14.93 19.94
N SER A 107 -6.13 -13.68 19.53
CA SER A 107 -5.11 -12.63 19.56
C SER A 107 -4.89 -12.09 20.98
N GLU A 108 -5.95 -12.01 21.78
CA GLU A 108 -5.91 -11.59 23.19
C GLU A 108 -5.40 -12.68 24.14
N ASP A 109 -5.37 -13.95 23.71
CA ASP A 109 -4.84 -15.08 24.47
C ASP A 109 -3.32 -15.01 24.68
N ARG A 110 -2.91 -14.30 25.73
CA ARG A 110 -1.50 -14.13 26.12
C ARG A 110 -0.82 -15.44 26.53
N LYS A 111 -1.57 -16.46 26.95
CA LYS A 111 -1.03 -17.75 27.40
C LYS A 111 -0.91 -18.78 26.25
N GLY A 112 -1.43 -18.45 25.07
CA GLY A 112 -1.36 -19.28 23.86
C GLY A 112 -2.12 -20.60 23.97
N ILE A 113 -3.08 -20.72 24.89
CA ILE A 113 -3.90 -21.92 25.10
C ILE A 113 -4.83 -22.14 23.91
N LEU A 114 -5.55 -21.10 23.48
CA LEU A 114 -6.49 -21.15 22.36
C LEU A 114 -5.75 -21.44 21.05
N ARG A 115 -4.53 -20.92 20.88
CA ARG A 115 -3.70 -21.22 19.69
C ARG A 115 -3.28 -22.68 19.59
N ARG A 116 -3.19 -23.41 20.71
CA ARG A 116 -2.83 -24.84 20.76
C ARG A 116 -4.02 -25.77 20.51
N LEU A 117 -5.26 -25.28 20.62
CA LEU A 117 -6.46 -26.11 20.40
C LEU A 117 -6.68 -26.38 18.90
N PRO A 118 -6.99 -27.62 18.51
CA PRO A 118 -7.09 -28.02 17.09
C PRO A 118 -8.18 -27.25 16.33
N PHE A 119 -9.28 -26.88 16.99
CA PHE A 119 -10.37 -26.10 16.40
C PHE A 119 -9.94 -24.68 15.97
N PHE A 120 -9.05 -24.04 16.73
CA PHE A 120 -8.60 -22.66 16.47
C PHE A 120 -7.32 -22.61 15.63
N LYS A 121 -6.53 -23.69 15.61
CA LYS A 121 -5.28 -23.79 14.85
C LYS A 121 -5.46 -23.48 13.36
N GLY A 122 -6.51 -24.00 12.72
CA GLY A 122 -6.78 -23.76 11.30
C GLY A 122 -7.13 -22.30 10.98
N LYS A 123 -7.87 -21.61 11.86
CA LYS A 123 -8.18 -20.18 11.70
C LYS A 123 -6.93 -19.30 11.89
N PHE A 124 -6.10 -19.63 12.88
CA PHE A 124 -4.84 -18.94 13.09
C PHE A 124 -3.89 -19.12 11.90
N GLN A 125 -3.77 -20.34 11.37
CA GLN A 125 -2.93 -20.61 10.20
C GLN A 125 -3.38 -19.78 8.99
N LYS A 126 -4.68 -19.74 8.68
CA LYS A 126 -5.20 -18.90 7.58
C LYS A 126 -4.86 -17.42 7.75
N ALA A 127 -4.90 -16.90 8.98
CA ALA A 127 -4.51 -15.51 9.25
C ALA A 127 -3.01 -15.26 9.06
N VAL A 128 -2.17 -16.22 9.46
CA VAL A 128 -0.73 -16.18 9.23
C VAL A 128 -0.42 -16.25 7.74
N ASP A 129 -1.05 -17.17 7.01
CA ASP A 129 -0.87 -17.35 5.57
C ASP A 129 -1.27 -16.08 4.81
N LEU A 130 -2.41 -15.47 5.16
CA LEU A 130 -2.83 -14.18 4.60
C LEU A 130 -1.78 -13.09 4.83
N GLY A 131 -1.26 -13.00 6.05
CA GLY A 131 -0.21 -12.04 6.39
C GLY A 131 1.09 -12.27 5.64
N ASN A 132 1.47 -13.53 5.42
CA ASN A 132 2.65 -13.90 4.65
C ASN A 132 2.47 -13.58 3.16
N SER A 133 1.33 -13.94 2.56
CA SER A 133 1.04 -13.62 1.16
C SER A 133 1.00 -12.10 0.90
N MET A 134 0.45 -11.33 1.83
CA MET A 134 0.45 -9.87 1.74
C MET A 134 1.90 -9.33 1.81
N LYS A 135 2.71 -9.82 2.75
CA LYS A 135 4.13 -9.44 2.85
C LYS A 135 4.89 -9.79 1.59
N GLU A 136 4.78 -11.01 1.08
CA GLU A 136 5.46 -11.47 -0.14
C GLU A 136 5.12 -10.58 -1.33
N PHE A 137 3.85 -10.20 -1.48
CA PHE A 137 3.42 -9.30 -2.54
C PHE A 137 4.09 -7.92 -2.46
N PHE A 138 4.07 -7.27 -1.29
CA PHE A 138 4.70 -5.95 -1.13
C PHE A 138 6.23 -6.01 -1.19
N PHE A 139 6.86 -7.05 -0.63
CA PHE A 139 8.30 -7.24 -0.75
C PHE A 139 8.73 -7.47 -2.20
N GLY A 140 7.93 -8.19 -2.99
CA GLY A 140 8.14 -8.32 -4.43
C GLY A 140 8.21 -6.95 -5.12
N GLN A 141 7.23 -6.08 -4.88
CA GLN A 141 7.21 -4.73 -5.45
C GLN A 141 8.37 -3.87 -4.97
N ILE A 142 8.71 -3.91 -3.67
CA ILE A 142 9.86 -3.17 -3.12
C ILE A 142 11.17 -3.63 -3.77
N ASN A 143 11.34 -4.93 -3.99
CA ASN A 143 12.53 -5.48 -4.63
C ASN A 143 12.62 -5.10 -6.10
N GLU A 144 11.51 -5.12 -6.83
CA GLU A 144 11.45 -4.61 -8.20
C GLU A 144 11.79 -3.12 -8.27
N ARG A 145 11.28 -2.32 -7.33
CA ARG A 145 11.62 -0.90 -7.25
C ARG A 145 13.10 -0.71 -6.96
N ARG A 146 13.64 -1.45 -5.99
CA ARG A 146 15.06 -1.42 -5.60
C ARG A 146 16.00 -1.74 -6.76
N SER A 147 15.65 -2.66 -7.66
CA SER A 147 16.50 -3.00 -8.81
C SER A 147 16.54 -1.93 -9.89
N LYS A 148 15.56 -1.02 -9.93
CA LYS A 148 15.46 0.07 -10.92
C LYS A 148 16.01 1.40 -10.41
N ILE A 149 16.23 1.55 -9.09
CA ILE A 149 16.71 2.80 -8.49
C ILE A 149 18.20 2.98 -8.75
N ASN A 150 18.55 4.15 -9.27
CA ASN A 150 19.93 4.61 -9.35
C ASN A 150 20.28 5.47 -8.12
N PHE A 151 20.98 4.89 -7.15
CA PHE A 151 21.33 5.56 -5.89
C PHE A 151 22.41 6.65 -6.03
N SER A 152 23.13 6.70 -7.15
CA SER A 152 24.16 7.71 -7.41
C SER A 152 23.64 9.00 -8.06
N GLU A 153 22.39 8.98 -8.52
CA GLU A 153 21.77 10.10 -9.21
C GLU A 153 21.09 11.03 -8.20
N ASP A 154 21.39 12.33 -8.26
CA ASP A 154 20.78 13.36 -7.41
C ASP A 154 19.37 13.78 -7.91
N SER A 155 18.68 12.84 -8.57
CA SER A 155 17.31 13.04 -9.04
C SER A 155 16.34 13.03 -7.87
N GLU A 156 15.29 13.85 -7.97
CA GLU A 156 14.21 13.81 -6.99
C GLU A 156 13.54 12.42 -7.03
N PRO A 157 13.30 11.79 -5.87
CA PRO A 157 12.62 10.51 -5.82
C PRO A 157 11.22 10.66 -6.42
N THR A 158 10.73 9.62 -7.09
CA THR A 158 9.43 9.71 -7.81
C THR A 158 8.25 9.13 -7.02
N ASP A 159 8.54 8.38 -5.96
CA ASP A 159 7.55 7.79 -5.06
C ASP A 159 8.08 7.58 -3.63
N TYR A 160 7.19 7.16 -2.74
CA TYR A 160 7.49 6.94 -1.33
C TYR A 160 8.52 5.83 -1.10
N VAL A 161 8.43 4.71 -1.82
CA VAL A 161 9.33 3.57 -1.64
C VAL A 161 10.74 3.95 -2.05
N GLU A 162 10.91 4.65 -3.16
CA GLU A 162 12.20 5.19 -3.58
C GLU A 162 12.76 6.17 -2.56
N SER A 163 11.94 7.10 -2.07
CA SER A 163 12.32 8.04 -1.01
C SER A 163 12.84 7.31 0.23
N TYR A 164 12.14 6.24 0.63
CA TYR A 164 12.49 5.44 1.79
C TYR A 164 13.78 4.64 1.57
N LEU A 165 13.96 4.01 0.40
CA LEU A 165 15.16 3.25 0.06
C LEU A 165 16.40 4.14 0.00
N ARG A 166 16.30 5.34 -0.58
CA ARG A 166 17.39 6.33 -0.58
C ARG A 166 17.71 6.81 0.84
N HIS A 167 16.70 7.01 1.68
CA HIS A 167 16.89 7.36 3.09
C HIS A 167 17.63 6.25 3.85
N GLN A 168 17.24 4.98 3.67
CA GLN A 168 17.95 3.84 4.25
C GLN A 168 19.42 3.80 3.81
N HIS A 169 19.68 3.95 2.50
CA HIS A 169 21.05 3.93 1.97
C HIS A 169 21.93 5.05 2.56
N LYS A 170 21.38 6.26 2.73
CA LYS A 170 22.09 7.39 3.35
C LYS A 170 22.42 7.13 4.83
N LEU A 171 21.51 6.51 5.59
CA LEU A 171 21.77 6.13 6.98
C LEU A 171 22.83 5.04 7.10
N GLU A 172 22.80 4.03 6.23
CA GLU A 172 23.79 2.96 6.16
C GLU A 172 25.19 3.49 5.79
N SER A 173 25.25 4.58 5.02
CA SER A 173 26.50 5.25 4.61
C SER A 173 27.05 6.25 5.64
N GLY A 174 26.45 6.33 6.84
CA GLY A 174 26.91 7.21 7.93
C GLY A 174 26.35 8.64 7.90
N GLY A 175 25.27 8.89 7.16
CA GLY A 175 24.59 10.20 7.15
C GLY A 175 23.89 10.53 8.46
N ASP A 176 23.96 11.80 8.87
CA ASP A 176 23.39 12.29 10.12
C ASP A 176 21.85 12.40 10.07
N LYS A 177 21.19 12.10 11.19
CA LYS A 177 19.72 12.03 11.29
C LYS A 177 19.05 13.41 11.38
N ASP A 178 19.76 14.42 11.86
CA ASP A 178 19.17 15.68 12.35
C ASP A 178 18.95 16.75 11.27
N HIS A 179 19.60 16.65 10.10
CA HIS A 179 19.48 17.66 9.04
C HIS A 179 18.38 17.41 8.00
N MET A 180 17.65 16.30 8.09
CA MET A 180 16.86 15.80 6.95
C MET A 180 15.37 16.13 6.97
N TYR A 181 14.85 16.70 8.06
CA TYR A 181 13.43 17.04 8.22
C TYR A 181 13.16 18.55 8.36
N SER A 182 14.20 19.38 8.17
CA SER A 182 14.06 20.84 8.13
C SER A 182 13.54 21.33 6.78
#